data_AF-A0A2T0W865-F1
#
_entry.id   AF-A0A2T0W865-F1
#
_cell.length_a   1.000
_cell.length_b   1.000
_cell.length_c   1.000
_cell.angle_alpha   90.00
_cell.angle_beta   90.00
_cell.angle_gamma   90.00
#
_symmetry.space_group_name_H-M   'P 1'
#
loop_
_entity.id
_entity.type
_entity.pdbx_description
1 polymer ?
#
loop_
_entity_poly.entity_id
_entity_poly.type
_entity_poly.pdbx_seq_one_letter_code
_entity_poly.pdbx_strand_id
1 'polypeptide(L)'
;MLLTWSPHGKNDVRAAVDYLTAPRVTKPLAGRPHSVVRSPAPETLSGNAQLVTQYTNALPFRCRYAVATLSFAQEDIRVDAFRNGDPEVRRMLQSAAELCIAFAYCGIPARARPPILVTAQTHTGRVELSIVFPRAAGMPGARLYAVNPNPPTAASRAGWNALVDVLNDHVGWADPRDPLRRQWLSAPSWMVAEAAELRRAKSAGARGFDLSAPWFQAWRLCRAAARDTEGDRDEIVARLNAGLACHNWGVTSQSRRDLTCGPLIGPGPHVTFTGAVLRGGEDDAIDPFDAIRARQFEILDAPTRLEEAIARRWEANRRLRSWSWVDPPDPMQFLSSTRPAGSPRETLMGALERMTARVRIFIQSHWLAKTLLKHPTNGLRAIVAQLNKLNDQYNTPRPTPPFSDRNPDRPAAPNARSRGPSPRRQAGPVSDRHFPDRARDDIGGREPDPSGAETRRSTLPFGFGPRRGPDRNAARGGDRPSGPVGRSAGSVVPARWSRGRWLREVGRLARRWVGACTLAWRSDAAGNEGIFVQAGHRAVWVPVTDHSPDAEWEARVASTLQKPAPASLNGAAERPR
;
A
#
# COMPACT_ATOMS: atom_id res chain seq x y z
N MET A 1 -0.05 -3.13 5.44
CA MET A 1 -0.90 -3.97 4.55
C MET A 1 -1.71 -3.13 3.56
N LEU A 2 -1.81 -3.57 2.30
CA LEU A 2 -2.69 -3.04 1.24
C LEU A 2 -3.80 -4.05 0.92
N LEU A 3 -5.03 -3.58 0.64
CA LEU A 3 -6.13 -4.41 0.14
C LEU A 3 -6.49 -4.02 -1.29
N THR A 4 -6.55 -5.00 -2.18
CA THR A 4 -6.92 -4.81 -3.59
C THR A 4 -8.01 -5.78 -4.02
N TRP A 5 -8.78 -5.42 -5.05
CA TRP A 5 -9.86 -6.25 -5.59
C TRP A 5 -9.56 -6.64 -7.02
N SER A 6 -9.77 -7.92 -7.35
CA SER A 6 -9.69 -8.39 -8.73
C SER A 6 -10.81 -7.79 -9.58
N PRO A 7 -10.52 -7.33 -10.82
CA PRO A 7 -11.55 -6.91 -11.75
C PRO A 7 -12.37 -8.10 -12.30
N HIS A 8 -11.89 -9.33 -12.09
CA HIS A 8 -12.55 -10.55 -12.54
C HIS A 8 -13.60 -11.02 -11.52
N GLY A 9 -14.80 -11.33 -11.99
CA GLY A 9 -15.91 -11.82 -11.13
C GLY A 9 -17.17 -12.28 -11.86
N LYS A 10 -17.11 -12.38 -13.19
CA LYS A 10 -18.22 -12.78 -14.07
C LYS A 10 -18.05 -14.16 -14.70
N ASN A 11 -16.82 -14.66 -14.77
CA ASN A 11 -16.48 -15.91 -15.45
C ASN A 11 -16.54 -17.09 -14.48
N ASP A 12 -16.21 -18.29 -14.95
CA ASP A 12 -16.02 -19.45 -14.10
C ASP A 12 -15.02 -19.14 -12.97
N VAL A 13 -15.42 -19.38 -11.72
CA VAL A 13 -14.57 -19.15 -10.55
C VAL A 13 -13.39 -20.12 -10.54
N ARG A 14 -13.50 -21.27 -11.22
CA ARG A 14 -12.48 -22.31 -11.26
C ARG A 14 -11.14 -21.75 -11.71
N ALA A 15 -11.11 -20.94 -12.76
CA ALA A 15 -9.88 -20.30 -13.23
C ALA A 15 -9.22 -19.42 -12.16
N ALA A 16 -10.02 -18.74 -11.32
CA ALA A 16 -9.51 -17.94 -10.22
C ALA A 16 -9.01 -18.82 -9.07
N VAL A 17 -9.77 -19.84 -8.68
CA VAL A 17 -9.39 -20.78 -7.61
C VAL A 17 -8.13 -21.54 -8.00
N ASP A 18 -8.07 -22.10 -9.21
CA ASP A 18 -6.90 -22.79 -9.75
C ASP A 18 -5.69 -21.84 -9.79
N TYR A 19 -5.87 -20.58 -10.22
CA TYR A 19 -4.78 -19.60 -10.17
C TYR A 19 -4.30 -19.31 -8.74
N LEU A 20 -5.16 -19.38 -7.73
CA LEU A 20 -4.80 -19.08 -6.34
C LEU A 20 -4.17 -20.29 -5.62
N THR A 21 -4.51 -21.51 -6.00
CA THR A 21 -4.04 -22.74 -5.34
C THR A 21 -2.93 -23.45 -6.11
N ALA A 22 -2.76 -23.20 -7.42
CA ALA A 22 -1.81 -23.95 -8.22
C ALA A 22 -0.34 -23.67 -7.85
N PRO A 23 0.49 -24.72 -7.72
CA PRO A 23 1.93 -24.59 -7.52
C PRO A 23 2.67 -24.08 -8.77
N ARG A 24 2.02 -24.15 -9.94
CA ARG A 24 2.57 -23.70 -11.22
C ARG A 24 1.52 -22.88 -11.96
N VAL A 25 1.92 -21.71 -12.45
CA VAL A 25 1.04 -20.84 -13.24
C VAL A 25 1.73 -20.36 -14.50
N THR A 26 0.99 -20.34 -15.60
CA THR A 26 1.47 -19.77 -16.86
C THR A 26 1.16 -18.28 -16.88
N LYS A 27 2.19 -17.45 -17.04
CA LYS A 27 2.07 -16.00 -17.16
C LYS A 27 2.67 -15.54 -18.49
N PRO A 28 2.10 -14.53 -19.15
CA PRO A 28 2.79 -13.88 -20.26
C PRO A 28 4.03 -13.15 -19.72
N LEU A 29 5.19 -13.41 -20.33
CA LEU A 29 6.46 -12.76 -20.05
C LEU A 29 7.11 -12.44 -21.39
N ALA A 30 7.33 -11.16 -21.68
CA ALA A 30 7.77 -10.64 -22.98
C ALA A 30 6.91 -11.17 -24.15
N GLY A 31 5.59 -11.22 -23.95
CA GLY A 31 4.64 -11.73 -24.96
C GLY A 31 4.65 -13.24 -25.16
N ARG A 32 5.45 -14.01 -24.40
CA ARG A 32 5.51 -15.47 -24.47
C ARG A 32 4.94 -16.12 -23.20
N PRO A 33 4.25 -17.27 -23.29
CA PRO A 33 3.82 -17.98 -22.11
C PRO A 33 5.04 -18.52 -21.35
N HIS A 34 5.19 -18.11 -20.10
CA HIS A 34 6.23 -18.55 -19.19
C HIS A 34 5.61 -19.28 -18.01
N SER A 35 6.08 -20.50 -17.75
CA SER A 35 5.62 -21.32 -16.64
C SER A 35 6.38 -20.93 -15.37
N VAL A 36 5.70 -20.28 -14.45
CA VAL A 36 6.25 -19.87 -13.16
C VAL A 36 5.94 -20.95 -12.13
N VAL A 37 6.98 -21.52 -11.55
CA VAL A 37 6.88 -22.40 -10.38
C VAL A 37 6.84 -21.53 -9.12
N ARG A 38 5.80 -21.70 -8.32
CA ARG A 38 5.65 -21.03 -7.03
C ARG A 38 6.26 -21.93 -5.96
N SER A 39 7.41 -21.52 -5.44
CA SER A 39 8.07 -22.19 -4.33
C SER A 39 8.17 -21.23 -3.12
N PRO A 40 7.56 -21.57 -1.98
CA PRO A 40 6.67 -22.71 -1.75
C PRO A 40 5.35 -22.55 -2.52
N ALA A 41 4.65 -23.67 -2.68
CA ALA A 41 3.31 -23.68 -3.25
C ALA A 41 2.35 -22.82 -2.41
N PRO A 42 1.30 -22.24 -3.02
CA PRO A 42 0.26 -21.56 -2.26
C PRO A 42 -0.36 -22.47 -1.21
N GLU A 43 -0.65 -21.92 -0.03
CA GLU A 43 -1.25 -22.63 1.08
C GLU A 43 -2.73 -22.24 1.22
N THR A 44 -3.62 -23.21 1.47
CA THR A 44 -5.01 -22.89 1.84
C THR A 44 -5.09 -22.73 3.35
N LEU A 45 -5.41 -21.52 3.81
CA LEU A 45 -5.53 -21.21 5.24
C LEU A 45 -6.91 -21.57 5.80
N SER A 46 -7.96 -21.38 4.99
CA SER A 46 -9.34 -21.65 5.39
C SER A 46 -10.24 -21.90 4.18
N GLY A 47 -11.26 -22.72 4.39
CA GLY A 47 -12.22 -23.11 3.36
C GLY A 47 -11.79 -24.29 2.50
N ASN A 48 -12.69 -24.70 1.62
CA ASN A 48 -12.46 -25.80 0.67
C ASN A 48 -12.61 -25.29 -0.76
N ALA A 49 -11.54 -25.39 -1.55
CA ALA A 49 -11.47 -24.88 -2.92
C ALA A 49 -12.52 -25.51 -3.85
N GLN A 50 -12.74 -26.82 -3.73
CA GLN A 50 -13.73 -27.55 -4.53
C GLN A 50 -15.16 -27.11 -4.17
N LEU A 51 -15.47 -27.02 -2.87
CA LEU A 51 -16.77 -26.56 -2.38
C LEU A 51 -17.07 -25.13 -2.84
N VAL A 52 -16.11 -24.20 -2.69
CA VAL A 52 -16.28 -22.82 -3.14
C VAL A 52 -16.50 -22.75 -4.65
N THR A 53 -15.79 -23.58 -5.42
CA THR A 53 -15.94 -23.66 -6.88
C THR A 53 -17.34 -24.14 -7.26
N GLN A 54 -17.77 -25.28 -6.72
CA GLN A 54 -19.09 -25.86 -6.98
C GLN A 54 -20.22 -24.92 -6.57
N TYR A 55 -20.16 -24.38 -5.35
CA TYR A 55 -21.15 -23.44 -4.83
C TYR A 55 -21.27 -22.21 -5.71
N THR A 56 -20.15 -21.58 -6.05
CA THR A 56 -20.14 -20.34 -6.84
C THR A 56 -20.62 -20.57 -8.27
N ASN A 57 -20.25 -21.69 -8.89
CA ASN A 57 -20.68 -21.99 -10.26
C ASN A 57 -22.17 -22.31 -10.37
N ALA A 58 -22.77 -22.83 -9.30
CA ALA A 58 -24.22 -23.05 -9.19
C ALA A 58 -25.03 -21.77 -8.93
N LEU A 59 -24.39 -20.62 -8.66
CA LEU A 59 -25.12 -19.39 -8.36
C LEU A 59 -25.87 -18.86 -9.60
N PRO A 60 -27.16 -18.48 -9.47
CA PRO A 60 -27.98 -18.00 -10.59
C PRO A 60 -27.66 -16.54 -10.99
N PHE A 61 -26.61 -15.94 -10.42
CA PHE A 61 -26.29 -14.52 -10.59
C PHE A 61 -25.26 -14.28 -11.70
N ARG A 62 -25.35 -13.11 -12.35
CA ARG A 62 -24.38 -12.68 -13.37
C ARG A 62 -22.97 -12.47 -12.82
N CYS A 63 -22.86 -11.88 -11.64
CA CYS A 63 -21.60 -11.68 -10.96
C CYS A 63 -21.56 -12.66 -9.79
N ARG A 64 -20.79 -13.75 -9.92
CA ARG A 64 -20.86 -14.88 -8.99
C ARG A 64 -19.87 -14.79 -7.84
N TYR A 65 -18.74 -14.09 -8.03
CA TYR A 65 -17.73 -13.95 -6.98
C TYR A 65 -16.99 -12.62 -7.04
N ALA A 66 -16.26 -12.31 -5.97
CA ALA A 66 -15.22 -11.29 -5.92
C ALA A 66 -13.96 -11.92 -5.31
N VAL A 67 -12.79 -11.40 -5.68
CA VAL A 67 -11.53 -11.79 -5.03
C VAL A 67 -10.89 -10.53 -4.45
N ALA A 68 -10.57 -10.56 -3.17
CA ALA A 68 -9.71 -9.55 -2.56
C ALA A 68 -8.31 -10.15 -2.32
N THR A 69 -7.28 -9.33 -2.44
CA THR A 69 -5.91 -9.69 -2.05
C THR A 69 -5.38 -8.68 -1.05
N LEU A 70 -4.98 -9.17 0.12
CA LEU A 70 -4.27 -8.45 1.15
C LEU A 70 -2.78 -8.68 0.91
N SER A 71 -2.05 -7.62 0.58
CA SER A 71 -0.59 -7.66 0.40
C SER A 71 0.09 -6.99 1.58
N PHE A 72 1.04 -7.68 2.19
CA PHE A 72 1.81 -7.17 3.32
C PHE A 72 3.14 -6.60 2.84
N ALA A 73 3.67 -5.59 3.53
CA ALA A 73 5.03 -5.15 3.26
C ALA A 73 6.01 -6.27 3.69
N GLN A 74 7.22 -6.27 3.13
CA GLN A 74 8.19 -7.33 3.42
C GLN A 74 8.63 -7.28 4.89
N GLU A 75 8.66 -6.07 5.46
CA GLU A 75 8.94 -5.79 6.85
C GLU A 75 7.77 -6.11 7.81
N ASP A 76 6.52 -6.16 7.32
CA ASP A 76 5.33 -6.37 8.15
C ASP A 76 5.26 -7.82 8.66
N ILE A 77 5.61 -8.79 7.81
CA ILE A 77 5.49 -10.22 8.11
C ILE A 77 6.71 -10.96 7.56
N ARG A 78 7.49 -11.54 8.48
CA ARG A 78 8.61 -12.41 8.12
C ARG A 78 8.09 -13.69 7.46
N VAL A 79 8.43 -13.88 6.19
CA VAL A 79 8.02 -15.06 5.40
C VAL A 79 8.45 -16.36 6.06
N ASP A 80 9.64 -16.42 6.65
CA ASP A 80 10.14 -17.63 7.31
C ASP A 80 9.33 -17.98 8.58
N ALA A 81 8.93 -16.97 9.36
CA ALA A 81 8.07 -17.19 10.53
C ALA A 81 6.70 -17.75 10.10
N PHE A 82 6.10 -17.20 9.04
CA PHE A 82 4.88 -17.75 8.47
C PHE A 82 5.06 -19.20 7.99
N ARG A 83 6.12 -19.49 7.23
CA ARG A 83 6.42 -20.82 6.70
C ARG A 83 6.65 -21.86 7.80
N ASN A 84 7.32 -21.48 8.87
CA ASN A 84 7.58 -22.34 10.02
C ASN A 84 6.34 -22.53 10.93
N GLY A 85 5.19 -21.95 10.55
CA GLY A 85 3.94 -22.14 11.28
C GLY A 85 3.86 -21.34 12.58
N ASP A 86 4.55 -20.19 12.68
CA ASP A 86 4.51 -19.33 13.86
C ASP A 86 3.05 -19.02 14.27
N PRO A 87 2.58 -19.49 15.45
CA PRO A 87 1.19 -19.37 15.86
C PRO A 87 0.71 -17.93 15.98
N GLU A 88 1.59 -16.98 16.28
CA GLU A 88 1.24 -15.57 16.38
C GLU A 88 0.99 -14.98 15.00
N VAL A 89 1.91 -15.22 14.06
CA VAL A 89 1.76 -14.77 12.66
C VAL A 89 0.50 -15.37 12.04
N ARG A 90 0.24 -16.65 12.30
CA ARG A 90 -0.94 -17.37 11.79
C ARG A 90 -2.24 -16.77 12.34
N ARG A 91 -2.32 -16.54 13.66
CA ARG A 91 -3.49 -15.89 14.28
C ARG A 91 -3.72 -14.48 13.77
N MET A 92 -2.66 -13.70 13.62
CA MET A 92 -2.73 -12.33 13.12
C MET A 92 -3.29 -12.27 11.69
N LEU A 93 -2.78 -13.13 10.80
CA LEU A 93 -3.26 -13.25 9.42
C LEU A 93 -4.70 -13.75 9.34
N GLN A 94 -5.03 -14.78 10.14
CA GLN A 94 -6.39 -15.31 10.22
C GLN A 94 -7.37 -14.24 10.66
N SER A 95 -7.03 -13.47 11.70
CA SER A 95 -7.91 -12.44 12.23
C SER A 95 -8.13 -11.29 11.24
N ALA A 96 -7.09 -10.90 10.49
CA ALA A 96 -7.24 -9.91 9.42
C ALA A 96 -8.18 -10.42 8.31
N ALA A 97 -8.08 -11.70 7.94
CA ALA A 97 -8.99 -12.32 6.98
C ALA A 97 -10.42 -12.40 7.52
N GLU A 98 -10.60 -12.80 8.78
CA GLU A 98 -11.90 -12.88 9.44
C GLU A 98 -12.59 -11.52 9.54
N LEU A 99 -11.84 -10.46 9.89
CA LEU A 99 -12.38 -9.09 9.90
C LEU A 99 -12.81 -8.65 8.50
N CYS A 100 -12.02 -8.96 7.46
CA CYS A 100 -12.42 -8.69 6.08
C CYS A 100 -13.69 -9.44 5.68
N ILE A 101 -13.86 -10.70 6.11
CA ILE A 101 -15.06 -11.50 5.85
C ILE A 101 -16.26 -10.98 6.63
N ALA A 102 -16.08 -10.62 7.90
CA ALA A 102 -17.10 -10.03 8.74
C ALA A 102 -17.58 -8.69 8.17
N PHE A 103 -16.66 -7.85 7.70
CA PHE A 103 -17.00 -6.61 7.01
C PHE A 103 -17.72 -6.88 5.69
N ALA A 104 -17.24 -7.80 4.84
CA ALA A 104 -17.87 -8.13 3.55
C ALA A 104 -19.34 -8.54 3.69
N TYR A 105 -19.65 -9.39 4.68
CA TYR A 105 -20.99 -9.92 4.96
C TYR A 105 -21.62 -9.32 6.22
N CYS A 106 -21.30 -8.06 6.54
CA CYS A 106 -21.82 -7.40 7.73
C CYS A 106 -23.35 -7.50 7.82
N GLY A 107 -23.87 -7.88 8.99
CA GLY A 107 -25.29 -8.18 9.25
C GLY A 107 -25.73 -9.59 8.85
N ILE A 108 -25.10 -10.22 7.87
CA ILE A 108 -25.52 -11.55 7.43
C ILE A 108 -25.06 -12.59 8.46
N PRO A 109 -25.97 -13.41 9.03
CA PRO A 109 -25.61 -14.42 10.02
C PRO A 109 -24.70 -15.49 9.41
N ALA A 110 -23.77 -16.05 10.20
CA ALA A 110 -22.76 -17.00 9.72
C ALA A 110 -23.36 -18.18 8.94
N ARG A 111 -24.48 -18.74 9.41
CA ARG A 111 -25.24 -19.83 8.75
C ARG A 111 -25.83 -19.48 7.37
N ALA A 112 -25.96 -18.20 7.05
CA ALA A 112 -26.45 -17.72 5.75
C ALA A 112 -25.31 -17.21 4.85
N ARG A 113 -24.06 -17.22 5.34
CA ARG A 113 -22.89 -16.85 4.54
C ARG A 113 -22.49 -18.02 3.64
N PRO A 114 -21.99 -17.74 2.43
CA PRO A 114 -21.50 -18.78 1.54
C PRO A 114 -20.16 -19.35 2.05
N PRO A 115 -19.70 -20.51 1.54
CA PRO A 115 -18.35 -20.97 1.79
C PRO A 115 -17.33 -19.96 1.24
N ILE A 116 -16.30 -19.64 2.03
CA ILE A 116 -15.23 -18.70 1.68
C ILE A 116 -13.92 -19.46 1.56
N LEU A 117 -13.08 -19.10 0.59
CA LEU A 117 -11.73 -19.63 0.45
C LEU A 117 -10.72 -18.54 0.81
N VAL A 118 -9.78 -18.85 1.71
CA VAL A 118 -8.64 -18.01 2.06
C VAL A 118 -7.37 -18.77 1.72
N THR A 119 -6.53 -18.19 0.87
CA THR A 119 -5.24 -18.74 0.45
C THR A 119 -4.12 -17.77 0.79
N ALA A 120 -2.92 -18.29 1.02
CA ALA A 120 -1.71 -17.53 1.27
C ALA A 120 -0.64 -17.90 0.25
N GLN A 121 0.09 -16.90 -0.24
CA GLN A 121 1.24 -17.09 -1.12
C GLN A 121 2.45 -16.31 -0.60
N THR A 122 3.63 -16.92 -0.69
CA THR A 122 4.90 -16.30 -0.23
C THR A 122 6.03 -16.32 -1.27
N HIS A 123 5.78 -16.87 -2.46
CA HIS A 123 6.76 -16.97 -3.55
C HIS A 123 7.25 -15.61 -4.10
N THR A 124 6.61 -14.52 -3.71
CA THR A 124 6.98 -13.14 -4.12
C THR A 124 7.93 -12.46 -3.13
N GLY A 125 8.39 -13.16 -2.07
CA GLY A 125 9.24 -12.60 -1.02
C GLY A 125 8.48 -11.82 0.06
N ARG A 126 7.15 -11.80 -0.03
CA ARG A 126 6.23 -11.23 0.96
C ARG A 126 5.03 -12.14 1.11
N VAL A 127 4.30 -12.02 2.20
CA VAL A 127 3.01 -12.70 2.37
C VAL A 127 1.94 -11.95 1.59
N GLU A 128 1.14 -12.67 0.83
CA GLU A 128 -0.10 -12.16 0.23
C GLU A 128 -1.23 -13.14 0.56
N LEU A 129 -2.35 -12.64 1.09
CA LEU A 129 -3.55 -13.43 1.31
C LEU A 129 -4.57 -13.11 0.23
N SER A 130 -5.16 -14.13 -0.38
CA SER A 130 -6.28 -13.97 -1.30
C SER A 130 -7.54 -14.59 -0.73
N ILE A 131 -8.62 -13.82 -0.74
CA ILE A 131 -9.94 -14.22 -0.23
C ILE A 131 -10.93 -14.25 -1.40
N VAL A 132 -11.55 -15.41 -1.62
CA VAL A 132 -12.61 -15.59 -2.63
C VAL A 132 -13.97 -15.48 -1.95
N PHE A 133 -14.74 -14.50 -2.36
CA PHE A 133 -16.07 -14.20 -1.85
C PHE A 133 -17.15 -14.56 -2.88
N PRO A 134 -17.91 -15.65 -2.71
CA PRO A 134 -19.11 -15.87 -3.50
C PRO A 134 -20.13 -14.75 -3.24
N ARG A 135 -20.72 -14.21 -4.29
CA ARG A 135 -21.64 -13.06 -4.23
C ARG A 135 -23.07 -13.49 -3.93
N ALA A 136 -23.23 -14.30 -2.88
CA ALA A 136 -24.51 -14.82 -2.45
C ALA A 136 -24.64 -14.82 -0.94
N ALA A 137 -25.87 -14.76 -0.46
CA ALA A 137 -26.23 -15.10 0.92
C ALA A 137 -27.61 -15.77 0.93
N GLY A 138 -27.80 -16.72 1.83
CA GLY A 138 -29.06 -17.42 2.00
C GLY A 138 -28.92 -18.64 2.89
N MET A 139 -30.01 -19.02 3.53
CA MET A 139 -30.09 -20.25 4.31
C MET A 139 -30.12 -21.47 3.38
N PRO A 140 -29.61 -22.64 3.81
CA PRO A 140 -29.81 -23.89 3.10
C PRO A 140 -31.30 -24.12 2.78
N GLY A 141 -31.61 -24.47 1.53
CA GLY A 141 -33.00 -24.68 1.06
C GLY A 141 -33.81 -23.40 0.82
N ALA A 142 -33.29 -22.21 1.15
CA ALA A 142 -33.97 -20.94 0.91
C ALA A 142 -33.50 -20.29 -0.41
N ARG A 143 -34.29 -19.31 -0.88
CA ARG A 143 -33.89 -18.44 -2.00
C ARG A 143 -32.59 -17.70 -1.65
N LEU A 144 -31.63 -17.74 -2.59
CA LEU A 144 -30.38 -16.99 -2.49
C LEU A 144 -30.57 -15.52 -2.89
N TYR A 145 -29.79 -14.64 -2.27
CA TYR A 145 -29.72 -13.21 -2.58
C TYR A 145 -28.34 -12.84 -3.09
N ALA A 146 -28.29 -11.97 -4.09
CA ALA A 146 -27.03 -11.44 -4.58
C ALA A 146 -26.47 -10.44 -3.56
N VAL A 147 -25.26 -10.71 -3.07
CA VAL A 147 -24.53 -9.81 -2.16
C VAL A 147 -23.25 -9.37 -2.84
N ASN A 148 -22.95 -8.08 -2.83
CA ASN A 148 -21.68 -7.59 -3.34
C ASN A 148 -20.76 -7.21 -2.17
N PRO A 149 -19.67 -7.96 -1.90
CA PRO A 149 -18.66 -7.60 -0.91
C PRO A 149 -18.05 -6.22 -1.16
N ASN A 150 -17.86 -5.83 -2.42
CA ASN A 150 -17.29 -4.54 -2.77
C ASN A 150 -18.12 -3.87 -3.88
N PRO A 151 -19.25 -3.23 -3.54
CA PRO A 151 -19.98 -2.42 -4.50
C PRO A 151 -19.09 -1.26 -4.98
N PRO A 152 -19.14 -0.90 -6.27
CA PRO A 152 -18.26 0.11 -6.86
C PRO A 152 -18.73 1.53 -6.51
N THR A 153 -18.90 1.82 -5.22
CA THR A 153 -19.33 3.12 -4.69
C THR A 153 -18.19 3.80 -3.96
N ALA A 154 -18.22 5.14 -3.89
CA ALA A 154 -17.26 5.90 -3.08
C ALA A 154 -17.32 5.48 -1.60
N ALA A 155 -18.53 5.29 -1.06
CA ALA A 155 -18.73 4.85 0.33
C ALA A 155 -18.13 3.46 0.62
N SER A 156 -18.27 2.50 -0.30
CA SER A 156 -17.64 1.18 -0.14
C SER A 156 -16.12 1.27 -0.13
N ARG A 157 -15.54 2.04 -1.06
CA ARG A 157 -14.09 2.28 -1.09
C ARG A 157 -13.60 2.94 0.19
N ALA A 158 -14.32 3.95 0.68
CA ALA A 158 -13.99 4.62 1.94
C ALA A 158 -14.05 3.65 3.14
N GLY A 159 -15.05 2.77 3.18
CA GLY A 159 -15.17 1.75 4.23
C GLY A 159 -14.04 0.72 4.22
N TRP A 160 -13.67 0.19 3.04
CA TRP A 160 -12.52 -0.69 2.92
C TRP A 160 -11.20 0.01 3.28
N ASN A 161 -11.05 1.28 2.90
CA ASN A 161 -9.88 2.08 3.28
C ASN A 161 -9.81 2.30 4.80
N ALA A 162 -10.95 2.56 5.47
CA ALA A 162 -11.01 2.67 6.93
C ALA A 162 -10.65 1.34 7.61
N LEU A 163 -11.13 0.20 7.10
CA LEU A 163 -10.74 -1.13 7.59
C LEU A 163 -9.23 -1.36 7.48
N VAL A 164 -8.62 -0.99 6.35
CA VAL A 164 -7.17 -1.08 6.15
C VAL A 164 -6.41 -0.19 7.13
N ASP A 165 -6.89 1.04 7.35
CA ASP A 165 -6.27 1.98 8.30
C ASP A 165 -6.30 1.43 9.72
N VAL A 166 -7.46 0.96 10.17
CA VAL A 166 -7.62 0.39 11.51
C VAL A 166 -6.72 -0.83 11.69
N LEU A 167 -6.69 -1.77 10.73
CA LEU A 167 -5.82 -2.94 10.81
C LEU A 167 -4.34 -2.57 10.85
N ASN A 168 -3.92 -1.67 9.95
CA ASN A 168 -2.52 -1.26 9.89
C ASN A 168 -2.09 -0.54 11.16
N ASP A 169 -2.92 0.37 11.68
CA ASP A 169 -2.59 1.12 12.89
C ASP A 169 -2.57 0.23 14.13
N HIS A 170 -3.58 -0.65 14.26
CA HIS A 170 -3.71 -1.55 15.41
C HIS A 170 -2.55 -2.53 15.52
N VAL A 171 -2.15 -3.12 14.39
CA VAL A 171 -1.07 -4.12 14.35
C VAL A 171 0.32 -3.46 14.22
N GLY A 172 0.40 -2.23 13.70
CA GLY A 172 1.66 -1.56 13.40
C GLY A 172 2.24 -1.92 12.02
N TRP A 173 1.40 -2.34 11.08
CA TRP A 173 1.82 -2.58 9.70
C TRP A 173 2.02 -1.29 8.92
N ALA A 174 2.84 -1.37 7.89
CA ALA A 174 3.10 -0.27 6.97
C ALA A 174 1.81 0.28 6.37
N ASP A 175 1.65 1.61 6.49
CA ASP A 175 0.56 2.36 5.87
C ASP A 175 0.82 2.52 4.36
N PRO A 176 -0.01 1.93 3.48
CA PRO A 176 0.16 2.06 2.02
C PRO A 176 -0.12 3.48 1.50
N ARG A 177 -0.74 4.35 2.32
CA ARG A 177 -1.07 5.74 1.98
C ARG A 177 -0.19 6.76 2.69
N ASP A 178 0.87 6.30 3.36
CA ASP A 178 1.88 7.20 3.93
C ASP A 178 2.47 8.08 2.82
N PRO A 179 2.38 9.43 2.95
CA PRO A 179 2.98 10.36 2.00
C PRO A 179 4.47 10.10 1.75
N LEU A 180 5.22 9.61 2.75
CA LEU A 180 6.63 9.27 2.62
C LEU A 180 6.88 8.01 1.78
N ARG A 181 5.88 7.13 1.65
CA ARG A 181 5.92 5.92 0.81
C ARG A 181 5.33 6.16 -0.58
N ARG A 182 4.90 7.38 -0.90
CA ARG A 182 4.31 7.73 -2.18
C ARG A 182 5.31 7.51 -3.31
N GLN A 183 4.90 6.74 -4.32
CA GLN A 183 5.74 6.53 -5.50
C GLN A 183 5.83 7.82 -6.31
N TRP A 184 7.05 8.29 -6.53
CA TRP A 184 7.32 9.49 -7.34
C TRP A 184 6.92 9.28 -8.80
N LEU A 185 7.09 8.04 -9.28
CA LEU A 185 6.73 7.58 -10.62
C LEU A 185 6.00 6.24 -10.51
N SER A 186 4.86 6.13 -11.19
CA SER A 186 4.05 4.94 -11.35
C SER A 186 4.02 4.53 -12.82
N ALA A 187 4.27 3.25 -13.06
CA ALA A 187 4.19 2.63 -14.37
C ALA A 187 2.91 1.76 -14.47
N PRO A 188 2.49 1.38 -15.68
CA PRO A 188 1.37 0.46 -15.84
C PRO A 188 1.57 -0.82 -15.02
N SER A 189 0.53 -1.30 -14.34
CA SER A 189 0.66 -2.42 -13.38
C SER A 189 1.21 -3.70 -14.01
N TRP A 190 0.86 -3.98 -15.27
CA TRP A 190 1.38 -5.13 -16.01
C TRP A 190 2.90 -5.05 -16.16
N MET A 191 3.44 -3.85 -16.42
CA MET A 191 4.87 -3.61 -16.61
C MET A 191 5.64 -3.84 -15.31
N VAL A 192 5.11 -3.35 -14.20
CA VAL A 192 5.70 -3.56 -12.87
C VAL A 192 5.72 -5.05 -12.52
N ALA A 193 4.61 -5.75 -12.80
CA ALA A 193 4.50 -7.19 -12.57
C ALA A 193 5.48 -7.99 -13.44
N GLU A 194 5.56 -7.66 -14.73
CA GLU A 194 6.44 -8.30 -15.69
C GLU A 194 7.91 -8.09 -15.32
N ALA A 195 8.30 -6.86 -14.98
CA ALA A 195 9.65 -6.59 -14.52
C ALA A 195 10.02 -7.30 -13.20
N ALA A 196 9.07 -7.44 -12.28
CA ALA A 196 9.29 -8.21 -11.05
C ALA A 196 9.48 -9.70 -11.36
N GLU A 197 8.76 -10.25 -12.34
CA GLU A 197 8.95 -11.62 -12.80
C GLU A 197 10.31 -11.79 -13.51
N LEU A 198 10.70 -10.88 -14.41
CA LEU A 198 12.00 -10.90 -15.09
C LEU A 198 13.17 -10.89 -14.10
N ARG A 199 13.10 -10.05 -13.06
CA ARG A 199 14.11 -10.03 -12.00
C ARG A 199 14.21 -11.37 -11.27
N ARG A 200 13.07 -11.98 -10.94
CA ARG A 200 13.03 -13.29 -10.27
C ARG A 200 13.57 -14.41 -11.15
N ALA A 201 13.15 -14.44 -12.42
CA ALA A 201 13.65 -15.39 -13.40
C ALA A 201 15.17 -15.28 -13.56
N LYS A 202 15.70 -14.05 -13.63
CA LYS A 202 17.15 -13.80 -13.67
C LYS A 202 17.85 -14.28 -12.40
N SER A 203 17.32 -13.96 -11.21
CA SER A 203 17.88 -14.44 -9.93
C SER A 203 17.84 -15.97 -9.80
N ALA A 204 16.87 -16.62 -10.43
CA ALA A 204 16.76 -18.08 -10.50
C ALA A 204 17.64 -18.71 -11.60
N GLY A 205 18.48 -17.92 -12.29
CA GLY A 205 19.42 -18.41 -13.30
C GLY A 205 18.81 -18.66 -14.69
N ALA A 206 17.58 -18.22 -14.95
CA ALA A 206 16.95 -18.40 -16.25
C ALA A 206 17.66 -17.54 -17.33
N ARG A 207 18.04 -18.18 -18.45
CA ARG A 207 18.69 -17.54 -19.60
C ARG A 207 17.67 -17.19 -20.68
N GLY A 208 17.96 -16.16 -21.49
CA GLY A 208 17.15 -15.82 -22.67
C GLY A 208 16.06 -14.77 -22.45
N PHE A 209 16.04 -14.08 -21.30
CA PHE A 209 15.17 -12.94 -21.08
C PHE A 209 15.87 -11.64 -21.45
N ASP A 210 15.37 -10.98 -22.48
CA ASP A 210 15.95 -9.74 -22.98
C ASP A 210 15.41 -8.53 -22.20
N LEU A 211 16.23 -7.98 -21.31
CA LEU A 211 15.94 -6.71 -20.64
C LEU A 211 16.08 -5.52 -21.60
N SER A 212 16.45 -5.70 -22.87
CA SER A 212 16.52 -4.65 -23.88
C SER A 212 15.15 -4.20 -24.40
N ALA A 213 14.05 -4.86 -24.00
CA ALA A 213 12.71 -4.50 -24.41
C ALA A 213 12.48 -2.96 -24.26
N PRO A 214 12.08 -2.24 -25.32
CA PRO A 214 12.07 -0.77 -25.31
C PRO A 214 11.22 -0.17 -24.19
N TRP A 215 10.09 -0.81 -23.86
CA TRP A 215 9.23 -0.41 -22.75
C TRP A 215 9.92 -0.53 -21.37
N PHE A 216 10.78 -1.54 -21.19
CA PHE A 216 11.51 -1.76 -19.94
C PHE A 216 12.63 -0.73 -19.81
N GLN A 217 13.31 -0.43 -20.92
CA GLN A 217 14.29 0.65 -20.99
C GLN A 217 13.65 2.01 -20.70
N ALA A 218 12.47 2.29 -21.26
CA ALA A 218 11.72 3.52 -20.99
C ALA A 218 11.41 3.66 -19.50
N TRP A 219 10.96 2.58 -18.85
CA TRP A 219 10.69 2.61 -17.41
C TRP A 219 11.96 2.82 -16.57
N ARG A 220 13.05 2.12 -16.91
CA ARG A 220 14.35 2.25 -16.23
C ARG A 220 14.89 3.68 -16.35
N LEU A 221 14.91 4.22 -17.56
CA LEU A 221 15.38 5.58 -17.86
C LEU A 221 14.49 6.63 -17.19
N CYS A 222 13.17 6.49 -17.25
CA CYS A 222 12.25 7.42 -16.60
C CYS A 222 12.48 7.46 -15.08
N ARG A 223 12.70 6.31 -14.44
CA ARG A 223 13.01 6.26 -13.00
C ARG A 223 14.37 6.86 -12.65
N ALA A 224 15.38 6.69 -13.50
CA ALA A 224 16.69 7.29 -13.29
C ALA A 224 16.61 8.82 -13.46
N ALA A 225 16.03 9.28 -14.58
CA ALA A 225 15.82 10.70 -14.84
C ALA A 225 15.00 11.36 -13.73
N ALA A 226 13.87 10.77 -13.30
CA ALA A 226 13.06 11.31 -12.21
C ALA A 226 13.81 11.45 -10.87
N ARG A 227 14.90 10.69 -10.65
CA ARG A 227 15.74 10.82 -9.46
C ARG A 227 16.81 11.89 -9.64
N ASP A 228 17.42 11.94 -10.82
CA ASP A 228 18.59 12.77 -11.09
C ASP A 228 18.23 14.23 -11.40
N THR A 229 17.07 14.48 -12.00
CA THR A 229 16.64 15.81 -12.44
C THR A 229 15.83 16.57 -11.39
N GLU A 230 15.70 16.01 -10.18
CA GLU A 230 14.83 16.51 -9.10
C GLU A 230 13.38 16.77 -9.55
N GLY A 231 12.95 16.11 -10.62
CA GLY A 231 11.63 16.27 -11.22
C GLY A 231 11.49 17.36 -12.26
N ASP A 232 12.58 17.91 -12.80
CA ASP A 232 12.52 18.69 -14.03
C ASP A 232 12.00 17.83 -15.17
N ARG A 233 10.81 18.20 -15.65
CA ARG A 233 10.07 17.44 -16.65
C ARG A 233 10.74 17.50 -18.02
N ASP A 234 11.26 18.65 -18.41
CA ASP A 234 11.85 18.82 -19.74
C ASP A 234 13.17 18.04 -19.82
N GLU A 235 13.93 18.02 -18.72
CA GLU A 235 15.13 17.18 -18.62
C GLU A 235 14.79 15.68 -18.61
N ILE A 236 13.69 15.27 -17.95
CA ILE A 236 13.19 13.88 -18.01
C ILE A 236 12.87 13.48 -19.46
N VAL A 237 12.15 14.33 -20.20
CA VAL A 237 11.78 14.08 -21.60
C VAL A 237 13.03 14.00 -22.48
N ALA A 238 13.98 14.92 -22.30
CA ALA A 238 15.24 14.92 -23.06
C ALA A 238 16.04 13.63 -22.85
N ARG A 239 16.21 13.19 -21.59
CA ARG A 239 16.90 11.93 -21.26
C ARG A 239 16.19 10.70 -21.80
N LEU A 240 14.86 10.68 -21.76
CA LEU A 240 14.05 9.61 -22.34
C LEU A 240 14.24 9.50 -23.85
N ASN A 241 14.11 10.62 -24.57
CA ASN A 241 14.30 10.64 -26.02
C ASN A 241 15.72 10.21 -26.42
N ALA A 242 16.74 10.73 -25.74
CA ALA A 242 18.13 10.36 -26.01
C ALA A 242 18.40 8.87 -25.74
N GLY A 243 17.93 8.35 -24.60
CA GLY A 243 18.18 6.96 -24.21
C GLY A 243 17.35 5.91 -24.97
N LEU A 244 16.23 6.31 -25.58
CA LEU A 244 15.35 5.41 -26.34
C LEU A 244 15.56 5.46 -27.86
N ALA A 245 16.32 6.44 -28.36
CA ALA A 245 16.56 6.61 -29.80
C ALA A 245 17.11 5.35 -30.47
N CYS A 246 18.01 4.60 -29.81
CA CYS A 246 18.56 3.33 -30.32
C CYS A 246 17.51 2.22 -30.51
N HIS A 247 16.32 2.37 -29.92
CA HIS A 247 15.19 1.45 -30.05
C HIS A 247 14.10 1.96 -31.02
N ASN A 248 14.34 3.06 -31.74
CA ASN A 248 13.32 3.79 -32.49
C ASN A 248 12.11 4.17 -31.60
N TRP A 249 12.39 4.46 -30.33
CA TRP A 249 11.40 4.84 -29.33
C TRP A 249 11.68 6.24 -28.81
N GLY A 250 10.64 6.88 -28.28
CA GLY A 250 10.75 8.14 -27.59
C GLY A 250 9.44 8.53 -26.92
N VAL A 251 9.37 9.76 -26.44
CA VAL A 251 8.15 10.35 -25.89
C VAL A 251 7.23 10.74 -27.05
N THR A 252 6.11 10.04 -27.19
CA THR A 252 5.14 10.27 -28.27
C THR A 252 3.98 11.17 -27.86
N SER A 253 3.71 11.27 -26.56
CA SER A 253 2.67 12.15 -26.01
C SER A 253 3.03 12.60 -24.60
N GLN A 254 2.65 13.82 -24.26
CA GLN A 254 2.85 14.40 -22.94
C GLN A 254 1.62 15.18 -22.48
N SER A 255 1.16 14.93 -21.26
CA SER A 255 0.16 15.76 -20.58
C SER A 255 0.71 16.30 -19.27
N ARG A 256 0.01 17.25 -18.64
CA ARG A 256 0.39 17.75 -17.30
C ARG A 256 0.56 16.64 -16.24
N ARG A 257 -0.02 15.46 -16.44
CA ARG A 257 -0.05 14.37 -15.43
C ARG A 257 0.68 13.10 -15.86
N ASP A 258 1.05 13.00 -17.13
CA ASP A 258 1.56 11.77 -17.71
C ASP A 258 2.61 12.00 -18.80
N LEU A 259 3.43 10.98 -19.02
CA LEU A 259 4.36 10.86 -20.14
C LEU A 259 4.12 9.53 -20.82
N THR A 260 3.84 9.55 -22.13
CA THR A 260 3.65 8.35 -22.93
C THR A 260 4.86 8.15 -23.84
N CYS A 261 5.47 6.97 -23.73
CA CYS A 261 6.56 6.53 -24.59
C CYS A 261 6.08 5.44 -25.55
N GLY A 262 6.63 5.41 -26.75
CA GLY A 262 6.29 4.43 -27.78
C GLY A 262 7.23 4.54 -28.98
N PRO A 263 6.97 3.78 -30.05
CA PRO A 263 7.72 3.88 -31.30
C PRO A 263 7.56 5.27 -31.92
N LEU A 264 8.65 5.85 -32.42
CA LEU A 264 8.62 7.13 -33.12
C LEU A 264 8.00 7.03 -34.51
N ILE A 265 8.13 5.85 -35.14
CA ILE A 265 7.63 5.57 -36.48
C ILE A 265 6.90 4.23 -36.46
N GLY A 266 5.67 4.22 -37.00
CA GLY A 266 4.89 3.00 -37.20
C GLY A 266 4.06 2.56 -35.98
N PRO A 267 3.26 1.49 -36.15
CA PRO A 267 2.44 0.95 -35.08
C PRO A 267 3.28 0.20 -34.04
N GLY A 268 2.94 0.33 -32.76
CA GLY A 268 3.55 -0.46 -31.70
C GLY A 268 3.02 -0.12 -30.31
N PRO A 269 3.50 -0.84 -29.27
CA PRO A 269 2.98 -0.67 -27.92
C PRO A 269 3.39 0.69 -27.35
N HIS A 270 2.45 1.30 -26.64
CA HIS A 270 2.65 2.56 -25.94
C HIS A 270 2.58 2.34 -24.44
N VAL A 271 3.41 3.06 -23.69
CA VAL A 271 3.47 2.96 -22.23
C VAL A 271 3.38 4.34 -21.61
N THR A 272 2.40 4.49 -20.73
CA THR A 272 2.13 5.77 -20.07
C THR A 272 2.61 5.72 -18.62
N PHE A 273 3.55 6.58 -18.28
CA PHE A 273 4.03 6.83 -16.94
C PHE A 273 3.23 7.96 -16.30
N THR A 274 2.93 7.83 -15.02
CA THR A 274 2.25 8.85 -14.21
C THR A 274 3.03 9.05 -12.91
N GLY A 275 2.75 10.10 -12.13
CA GLY A 275 3.37 10.25 -10.81
C GLY A 275 3.46 11.69 -10.35
N ALA A 276 3.82 11.89 -9.08
CA ALA A 276 3.99 13.22 -8.49
C ALA A 276 5.06 14.03 -9.24
N VAL A 277 6.17 13.36 -9.62
CA VAL A 277 7.29 13.98 -10.34
C VAL A 277 6.87 14.57 -11.68
N LEU A 278 5.86 13.99 -12.35
CA LEU A 278 5.40 14.45 -13.66
C LEU A 278 4.40 15.62 -13.57
N ARG A 279 3.84 15.88 -12.38
CA ARG A 279 2.81 16.90 -12.14
C ARG A 279 3.39 18.28 -11.81
N GLY A 280 4.67 18.52 -12.13
CA GLY A 280 5.33 19.81 -11.89
C GLY A 280 5.36 20.24 -10.41
N GLY A 281 5.27 19.28 -9.49
CA GLY A 281 5.18 19.54 -8.06
C GLY A 281 3.86 20.12 -7.56
N GLU A 282 2.78 20.18 -8.36
CA GLU A 282 1.45 20.61 -7.87
C GLU A 282 0.91 19.68 -6.77
N ASP A 283 1.15 18.37 -6.91
CA ASP A 283 0.82 17.39 -5.88
C ASP A 283 1.82 17.40 -4.70
N ASP A 284 2.99 18.00 -4.88
CA ASP A 284 3.99 18.33 -3.83
C ASP A 284 3.78 19.75 -3.28
N ALA A 285 2.71 20.44 -3.70
CA ALA A 285 2.35 21.74 -3.14
C ALA A 285 1.80 21.62 -1.73
N ILE A 286 1.28 20.43 -1.38
CA ILE A 286 1.03 20.06 0.02
C ILE A 286 2.39 19.78 0.63
N ASP A 287 2.77 20.60 1.60
CA ASP A 287 3.97 20.38 2.40
C ASP A 287 3.98 18.92 2.92
N PRO A 288 5.08 18.16 2.76
CA PRO A 288 5.14 16.78 3.25
C PRO A 288 4.73 16.66 4.72
N PHE A 289 5.01 17.67 5.54
CA PHE A 289 4.56 17.73 6.93
C PHE A 289 3.04 17.84 7.05
N ASP A 290 2.41 18.72 6.27
CA ASP A 290 0.96 18.87 6.25
C ASP A 290 0.27 17.61 5.72
N ALA A 291 0.85 16.97 4.70
CA ALA A 291 0.37 15.69 4.19
C ALA A 291 0.47 14.58 5.25
N ILE A 292 1.60 14.48 5.96
CA ILE A 292 1.79 13.52 7.05
C ILE A 292 0.79 13.82 8.17
N ARG A 293 0.63 15.07 8.56
CA ARG A 293 -0.29 15.49 9.62
C ARG A 293 -1.74 15.18 9.26
N ALA A 294 -2.18 15.53 8.04
CA ALA A 294 -3.50 15.18 7.53
C ALA A 294 -3.71 13.67 7.55
N ARG A 295 -2.70 12.89 7.13
CA ARG A 295 -2.77 11.43 7.16
C ARG A 295 -2.88 10.87 8.59
N GLN A 296 -2.18 11.44 9.57
CA GLN A 296 -2.31 11.04 10.97
C GLN A 296 -3.73 11.31 11.50
N PHE A 297 -4.34 12.44 11.15
CA PHE A 297 -5.73 12.69 11.50
C PHE A 297 -6.69 11.68 10.85
N GLU A 298 -6.47 11.31 9.59
CA GLU A 298 -7.27 10.26 8.94
C GLU A 298 -7.15 8.91 9.67
N ILE A 299 -5.96 8.54 10.12
CA ILE A 299 -5.72 7.29 10.85
C ILE A 299 -6.43 7.32 12.21
N LEU A 300 -6.34 8.43 12.94
CA LEU A 300 -7.04 8.60 14.22
C LEU A 300 -8.56 8.54 14.08
N ASP A 301 -9.10 9.04 12.96
CA ASP A 301 -10.53 9.01 12.62
C ASP A 301 -10.98 7.66 11.98
N ALA A 302 -10.03 6.77 11.67
CA ALA A 302 -10.33 5.52 10.97
C ALA A 302 -11.31 4.58 11.71
N PRO A 303 -11.25 4.41 13.06
CA PRO A 303 -12.22 3.60 13.78
C PRO A 303 -13.66 4.10 13.59
N THR A 304 -13.89 5.40 13.74
CA THR A 304 -15.22 6.02 13.54
C THR A 304 -15.70 5.83 12.10
N ARG A 305 -14.84 6.07 11.10
CA ARG A 305 -15.19 5.82 9.69
C ARG A 305 -15.51 4.36 9.41
N LEU A 306 -14.84 3.42 10.09
CA LEU A 306 -15.10 1.99 9.98
C LEU A 306 -16.45 1.61 10.61
N GLU A 307 -16.75 2.10 11.81
CA GLU A 307 -18.04 1.89 12.50
C GLU A 307 -19.20 2.39 11.63
N GLU A 308 -19.10 3.59 11.08
CA GLU A 308 -20.12 4.11 10.17
C GLU A 308 -20.25 3.26 8.90
N ALA A 309 -19.14 2.77 8.36
CA ALA A 309 -19.15 1.91 7.17
C ALA A 309 -19.79 0.55 7.46
N ILE A 310 -19.55 -0.01 8.65
CA ILE A 310 -20.20 -1.21 9.17
C ILE A 310 -21.70 -0.96 9.29
N ALA A 311 -22.13 0.12 9.96
CA ALA A 311 -23.54 0.45 10.12
C ALA A 311 -24.26 0.63 8.78
N ARG A 312 -23.66 1.36 7.83
CA ARG A 312 -24.21 1.55 6.48
C ARG A 312 -24.36 0.22 5.74
N ARG A 313 -23.35 -0.66 5.82
CA ARG A 313 -23.39 -1.96 5.15
C ARG A 313 -24.36 -2.92 5.80
N TRP A 314 -24.39 -2.94 7.13
CA TRP A 314 -25.38 -3.69 7.91
C TRP A 314 -26.79 -3.29 7.50
N GLU A 315 -27.08 -1.99 7.45
CA GLU A 315 -28.39 -1.47 7.02
C GLU A 315 -28.72 -1.84 5.57
N ALA A 316 -27.75 -1.71 4.65
CA ALA A 316 -27.93 -2.10 3.25
C ALA A 316 -28.22 -3.61 3.10
N ASN A 317 -27.52 -4.45 3.86
CA ASN A 317 -27.75 -5.90 3.86
C ASN A 317 -29.06 -6.24 4.59
N ARG A 318 -29.43 -5.53 5.65
CA ARG A 318 -30.69 -5.71 6.40
C ARG A 318 -31.91 -5.50 5.51
N ARG A 319 -31.86 -4.50 4.62
CA ARG A 319 -32.90 -4.27 3.60
C ARG A 319 -33.05 -5.44 2.62
N LEU A 320 -32.07 -6.34 2.54
CA LEU A 320 -32.18 -7.48 1.66
C LEU A 320 -33.23 -8.48 2.13
N ARG A 321 -33.58 -8.63 3.45
CA ARG A 321 -34.69 -9.49 4.03
C ARG A 321 -34.94 -9.41 5.57
N SER A 322 -35.89 -10.22 6.04
CA SER A 322 -36.31 -10.44 7.44
C SER A 322 -35.64 -11.66 8.11
N TRP A 323 -34.31 -11.80 8.06
CA TRP A 323 -33.64 -12.79 8.91
C TRP A 323 -33.65 -12.32 10.37
N SER A 324 -33.44 -13.24 11.32
CA SER A 324 -32.99 -12.86 12.67
C SER A 324 -31.56 -12.31 12.53
N TRP A 325 -31.46 -11.02 12.25
CA TRP A 325 -30.20 -10.34 12.00
C TRP A 325 -29.33 -10.41 13.24
N VAL A 326 -28.03 -10.63 13.04
CA VAL A 326 -27.06 -10.48 14.11
C VAL A 326 -26.72 -9.00 14.18
N ASP A 327 -26.54 -8.50 15.40
CA ASP A 327 -26.01 -7.16 15.60
C ASP A 327 -24.70 -6.98 14.81
N PRO A 328 -24.45 -5.77 14.30
CA PRO A 328 -23.22 -5.51 13.59
C PRO A 328 -22.04 -5.92 14.48
N PRO A 329 -21.05 -6.66 13.93
CA PRO A 329 -19.88 -7.01 14.70
C PRO A 329 -19.19 -5.75 15.20
N ASP A 330 -18.83 -5.71 16.49
CA ASP A 330 -17.89 -4.71 16.98
C ASP A 330 -16.52 -5.01 16.35
N PRO A 331 -16.01 -4.16 15.44
CA PRO A 331 -14.71 -4.39 14.81
C PRO A 331 -13.59 -4.47 15.85
N MET A 332 -13.72 -3.78 16.99
CA MET A 332 -12.73 -3.78 18.06
C MET A 332 -12.71 -5.09 18.85
N GLN A 333 -13.80 -5.87 18.86
CA GLN A 333 -13.79 -7.22 19.45
C GLN A 333 -12.92 -8.19 18.64
N PHE A 334 -12.95 -8.10 17.32
CA PHE A 334 -12.06 -8.89 16.48
C PHE A 334 -10.60 -8.51 16.75
N LEU A 335 -10.31 -7.21 16.82
CA LEU A 335 -8.96 -6.67 17.04
C LEU A 335 -8.42 -6.91 18.46
N SER A 336 -9.28 -6.96 19.47
CA SER A 336 -8.86 -7.29 20.84
C SER A 336 -8.49 -8.76 20.99
N SER A 337 -9.14 -9.65 20.23
CA SER A 337 -8.76 -11.07 20.16
C SER A 337 -7.43 -11.33 19.42
N THR A 338 -6.96 -10.38 18.60
CA THR A 338 -5.71 -10.49 17.84
C THR A 338 -4.48 -10.04 18.61
N ARG A 339 -4.60 -9.52 19.83
CA ARG A 339 -3.40 -9.21 20.60
C ARG A 339 -2.68 -10.52 20.86
N PRO A 340 -1.41 -10.67 20.47
CA PRO A 340 -0.61 -11.72 21.05
C PRO A 340 -0.75 -11.62 22.56
N ALA A 341 -0.81 -12.76 23.25
CA ALA A 341 -0.73 -12.80 24.70
C ALA A 341 0.69 -12.40 25.13
N GLY A 342 1.12 -11.20 24.75
CA GLY A 342 2.27 -10.56 25.33
C GLY A 342 1.91 -10.18 26.75
N SER A 343 2.88 -10.33 27.64
CA SER A 343 2.80 -9.76 28.98
C SER A 343 2.32 -8.30 28.92
N PRO A 344 1.65 -7.78 29.96
CA PRO A 344 1.30 -6.35 30.03
C PRO A 344 2.49 -5.43 29.74
N ARG A 345 3.71 -5.90 30.07
CA ARG A 345 4.98 -5.26 29.75
C ARG A 345 5.26 -5.21 28.25
N GLU A 346 5.06 -6.28 27.48
CA GLU A 346 5.25 -6.27 26.01
C GLU A 346 4.17 -5.44 25.29
N THR A 347 2.94 -5.43 25.81
CA THR A 347 1.89 -4.56 25.27
C THR A 347 2.18 -3.09 25.54
N LEU A 348 2.66 -2.76 26.74
CA LEU A 348 3.10 -1.43 27.13
C LEU A 348 4.36 -1.02 26.35
N MET A 349 5.33 -1.92 26.17
CA MET A 349 6.55 -1.70 25.40
C MET A 349 6.24 -1.51 23.92
N GLY A 350 5.34 -2.29 23.32
CA GLY A 350 4.90 -2.09 21.94
C GLY A 350 4.12 -0.78 21.75
N ALA A 351 3.29 -0.39 22.73
CA ALA A 351 2.64 0.92 22.73
C ALA A 351 3.65 2.06 22.91
N LEU A 352 4.64 1.89 23.79
CA LEU A 352 5.76 2.81 23.99
C LEU A 352 6.66 2.86 22.77
N GLU A 353 6.87 1.77 22.05
CA GLU A 353 7.67 1.67 20.82
C GLU A 353 6.95 2.31 19.65
N ARG A 354 5.62 2.14 19.54
CA ARG A 354 4.81 2.89 18.56
C ARG A 354 4.75 4.36 18.91
N MET A 355 4.59 4.70 20.19
CA MET A 355 4.59 6.08 20.66
C MET A 355 5.98 6.68 20.49
N THR A 356 7.07 5.98 20.80
CA THR A 356 8.44 6.44 20.58
C THR A 356 8.83 6.40 19.12
N ALA A 357 8.26 5.55 18.26
CA ALA A 357 8.45 5.62 16.82
C ALA A 357 7.71 6.83 16.24
N ARG A 358 6.47 7.11 16.68
CA ARG A 358 5.71 8.32 16.32
C ARG A 358 6.40 9.57 16.86
N VAL A 359 6.82 9.56 18.12
CA VAL A 359 7.57 10.62 18.78
C VAL A 359 8.98 10.72 18.21
N ARG A 360 9.63 9.66 17.73
CA ARG A 360 10.95 9.71 17.07
C ARG A 360 10.82 10.14 15.63
N ILE A 361 9.76 9.81 14.91
CA ILE A 361 9.49 10.39 13.59
C ILE A 361 9.14 11.87 13.76
N PHE A 362 8.36 12.22 14.79
CA PHE A 362 8.01 13.59 15.14
C PHE A 362 9.21 14.38 15.66
N ILE A 363 10.06 13.82 16.53
CA ILE A 363 11.28 14.43 17.07
C ILE A 363 12.38 14.36 16.02
N GLN A 364 12.59 13.31 15.24
CA GLN A 364 13.57 13.35 14.15
C GLN A 364 13.14 14.36 13.10
N SER A 365 11.87 14.50 12.74
CA SER A 365 11.44 15.56 11.84
C SER A 365 11.53 16.96 12.49
N HIS A 366 11.12 17.12 13.75
CA HIS A 366 11.13 18.40 14.46
C HIS A 366 12.53 18.81 14.96
N TRP A 367 13.38 17.87 15.36
CA TRP A 367 14.75 18.06 15.83
C TRP A 367 15.71 18.08 14.64
N LEU A 368 15.53 17.31 13.56
CA LEU A 368 16.33 17.55 12.34
C LEU A 368 16.01 18.94 11.78
N ALA A 369 14.74 19.35 11.72
CA ALA A 369 14.37 20.72 11.35
C ALA A 369 14.95 21.76 12.32
N LYS A 370 14.75 21.59 13.63
CA LYS A 370 15.14 22.58 14.66
C LYS A 370 16.64 22.60 14.94
N THR A 371 17.36 21.49 14.78
CA THR A 371 18.82 21.38 14.94
C THR A 371 19.54 21.88 13.69
N LEU A 372 19.00 21.65 12.49
CA LEU A 372 19.45 22.34 11.26
C LEU A 372 19.18 23.86 11.34
N LEU A 373 18.17 24.29 12.10
CA LEU A 373 17.81 25.70 12.31
C LEU A 373 18.52 26.39 13.48
N LYS A 374 19.16 25.68 14.43
CA LYS A 374 19.67 26.27 15.68
C LYS A 374 21.14 26.07 16.00
N HIS A 375 21.87 25.13 15.38
CA HIS A 375 23.27 24.89 15.75
C HIS A 375 24.26 25.28 14.66
N PRO A 376 25.24 26.18 14.92
CA PRO A 376 26.43 26.27 14.09
C PRO A 376 27.15 24.91 14.12
N THR A 377 27.66 24.50 12.95
CA THR A 377 28.21 23.16 12.63
C THR A 377 29.31 22.64 13.57
N ASN A 378 29.84 23.47 14.46
CA ASN A 378 30.82 23.07 15.47
C ASN A 378 30.24 22.12 16.53
N GLY A 379 28.95 22.21 16.84
CA GLY A 379 28.27 21.28 17.76
C GLY A 379 28.07 19.88 17.18
N LEU A 380 27.87 19.77 15.86
CA LEU A 380 27.70 18.48 15.18
C LEU A 380 29.00 17.67 15.15
N ARG A 381 30.17 18.33 15.03
CA ARG A 381 31.46 17.63 15.15
C ARG A 381 31.69 17.06 16.54
N ALA A 382 31.26 17.75 17.60
CA ALA A 382 31.36 17.26 18.97
C ALA A 382 30.44 16.04 19.21
N ILE A 383 29.22 16.06 18.66
CA ILE A 383 28.29 14.93 18.74
C ILE A 383 28.81 13.72 17.94
N VAL A 384 29.36 13.94 16.74
CA VAL A 384 29.99 12.88 15.94
C VAL A 384 31.23 12.32 16.64
N ALA A 385 32.07 13.17 17.25
CA ALA A 385 33.21 12.72 18.03
C ALA A 385 32.79 11.92 19.28
N GLN A 386 31.69 12.31 19.93
CA GLN A 386 31.16 11.62 21.11
C GLN A 386 30.50 10.28 20.74
N LEU A 387 29.82 10.21 19.60
CA LEU A 387 29.28 8.97 19.03
C LEU A 387 30.39 8.02 18.58
N ASN A 388 31.44 8.53 17.94
CA ASN A 388 32.62 7.72 17.59
C ASN A 388 33.32 7.19 18.85
N LYS A 389 33.48 8.01 19.89
CA LYS A 389 34.04 7.59 21.18
C LYS A 389 33.20 6.50 21.87
N LEU A 390 31.87 6.59 21.81
CA LEU A 390 30.97 5.55 22.31
C LEU A 390 31.05 4.28 21.47
N ASN A 391 31.20 4.40 20.15
CA ASN A 391 31.36 3.27 19.25
C ASN A 391 32.69 2.53 19.49
N ASP A 392 33.77 3.27 19.75
CA ASP A 392 35.08 2.69 20.10
C ASP A 392 35.04 1.99 21.46
N GLN A 393 34.28 2.52 22.43
CA GLN A 393 34.03 1.87 23.74
C GLN A 393 33.19 0.58 23.64
N TYR A 394 32.32 0.47 22.64
CA TYR A 394 31.54 -0.75 22.39
C TYR A 394 32.32 -1.81 21.60
N ASN A 395 33.27 -1.38 20.76
CA ASN A 395 34.10 -2.26 19.93
C ASN A 395 35.39 -2.71 20.63
N THR A 396 35.65 -2.25 21.85
CA THR A 396 36.78 -2.71 22.67
C THR A 396 36.35 -3.99 23.42
N PRO A 397 36.96 -5.16 23.15
CA PRO A 397 36.54 -6.40 23.77
C PRO A 397 36.77 -6.33 25.29
N ARG A 398 35.70 -6.56 26.06
CA ARG A 398 35.79 -6.63 27.53
C ARG A 398 36.68 -7.81 27.93
N PRO A 399 37.58 -7.65 28.91
CA PRO A 399 38.35 -8.78 29.44
C PRO A 399 37.38 -9.77 30.07
N THR A 400 37.38 -11.00 29.55
CA THR A 400 36.70 -12.15 30.16
C THR A 400 37.23 -12.36 31.58
N PRO A 401 36.36 -12.48 32.60
CA PRO A 401 36.83 -12.88 33.92
C PRO A 401 37.39 -14.31 33.87
N PRO A 402 38.40 -14.64 34.71
CA PRO A 402 38.99 -15.96 34.71
C PRO A 402 37.95 -17.01 35.10
N PHE A 403 37.87 -18.05 34.28
CA PHE A 403 37.07 -19.25 34.51
C PHE A 403 37.47 -19.87 35.85
N SER A 404 36.55 -19.93 36.82
CA SER A 404 36.72 -20.77 38.00
C SER A 404 36.34 -22.20 37.64
N ASP A 405 37.32 -23.09 37.69
CA ASP A 405 37.14 -24.53 37.57
C ASP A 405 36.04 -25.06 38.49
N ARG A 406 35.04 -25.73 37.93
CA ARG A 406 34.11 -26.59 38.67
C ARG A 406 34.36 -28.05 38.29
N ASN A 407 35.18 -28.62 39.16
CA ASN A 407 35.28 -30.01 39.62
C ASN A 407 34.13 -30.96 39.20
N PRO A 408 34.42 -32.11 38.53
CA PRO A 408 33.40 -33.05 38.05
C PRO A 408 32.94 -34.12 39.08
N ASP A 409 33.46 -34.12 40.30
CA ASP A 409 33.09 -35.16 41.28
C ASP A 409 32.02 -34.69 42.28
N ARG A 410 30.74 -34.92 41.98
CA ARG A 410 29.74 -35.05 43.06
C ARG A 410 28.61 -36.03 42.68
N PRO A 411 28.33 -37.04 43.52
CA PRO A 411 27.45 -38.16 43.17
C PRO A 411 25.97 -37.85 43.39
N ALA A 412 25.15 -38.61 42.67
CA ALA A 412 23.69 -38.64 42.74
C ALA A 412 23.16 -39.25 44.05
N ALA A 413 22.01 -38.76 44.52
CA ALA A 413 21.13 -39.49 45.44
C ALA A 413 19.66 -38.99 45.36
N PRO A 414 18.69 -39.83 45.77
CA PRO A 414 17.39 -39.97 45.13
C PRO A 414 16.19 -39.61 46.04
N ASN A 415 14.97 -39.54 45.46
CA ASN A 415 13.66 -39.93 46.03
C ASN A 415 12.54 -39.38 45.12
N ALA A 416 11.74 -40.20 44.42
CA ALA A 416 10.65 -41.05 44.91
C ALA A 416 9.46 -40.26 45.50
N ARG A 417 8.34 -40.22 44.76
CA ARG A 417 6.99 -40.58 45.27
C ARG A 417 5.97 -40.74 44.14
N SER A 418 5.50 -41.97 44.03
CA SER A 418 4.34 -42.49 43.34
C SER A 418 3.01 -42.10 44.00
N ARG A 419 1.93 -41.94 43.20
CA ARG A 419 0.55 -42.36 43.58
C ARG A 419 -0.43 -42.28 42.39
N GLY A 420 -0.84 -43.45 41.90
CA GLY A 420 -2.26 -43.87 41.83
C GLY A 420 -3.14 -43.48 40.62
N PRO A 421 -4.20 -44.26 40.33
CA PRO A 421 -4.62 -44.60 38.96
C PRO A 421 -6.06 -44.21 38.54
N SER A 422 -6.27 -44.09 37.21
CA SER A 422 -7.45 -44.40 36.35
C SER A 422 -8.90 -44.09 36.80
N PRO A 423 -9.81 -43.71 35.87
CA PRO A 423 -10.55 -44.70 35.06
C PRO A 423 -10.76 -44.30 33.58
N ARG A 424 -10.57 -45.23 32.63
CA ARG A 424 -11.60 -46.11 32.03
C ARG A 424 -12.82 -45.35 31.47
N ARG A 425 -12.89 -45.19 30.14
CA ARG A 425 -14.17 -45.09 29.41
C ARG A 425 -14.22 -46.12 28.28
N GLN A 426 -15.33 -46.84 28.31
CA GLN A 426 -15.71 -47.97 27.47
C GLN A 426 -16.01 -47.50 26.04
N ALA A 427 -15.54 -48.27 25.06
CA ALA A 427 -16.06 -48.28 23.71
C ALA A 427 -17.02 -49.47 23.56
N GLY A 428 -18.17 -49.23 22.94
CA GLY A 428 -19.21 -50.21 22.62
C GLY A 428 -20.19 -49.61 21.61
N PRO A 429 -20.94 -50.42 20.84
CA PRO A 429 -20.79 -50.45 19.38
C PRO A 429 -22.05 -50.06 18.58
N VAL A 430 -21.81 -49.90 17.26
CA VAL A 430 -22.65 -50.22 16.08
C VAL A 430 -24.18 -50.11 16.21
N SER A 431 -24.79 -49.31 15.32
CA SER A 431 -26.08 -49.68 14.72
C SER A 431 -26.16 -49.21 13.26
N ASP A 432 -26.11 -50.20 12.37
CA ASP A 432 -26.63 -50.15 11.01
C ASP A 432 -28.13 -49.89 11.02
N ARG A 433 -28.61 -48.99 10.14
CA ARG A 433 -29.97 -49.08 9.59
C ARG A 433 -29.97 -48.77 8.11
N HIS A 434 -30.27 -49.83 7.37
CA HIS A 434 -30.61 -49.90 5.97
C HIS A 434 -32.12 -49.63 5.73
N PHE A 435 -32.42 -49.37 4.44
CA PHE A 435 -33.70 -49.44 3.71
C PHE A 435 -34.63 -48.19 3.64
N PRO A 436 -35.44 -48.04 2.55
CA PRO A 436 -35.44 -48.75 1.26
C PRO A 436 -35.45 -47.88 -0.01
N ASP A 437 -35.10 -48.56 -1.11
CA ASP A 437 -35.45 -48.28 -2.50
C ASP A 437 -36.92 -47.89 -2.72
N ARG A 438 -37.14 -46.94 -3.64
CA ARG A 438 -38.28 -46.96 -4.58
C ARG A 438 -37.89 -46.36 -5.93
N ALA A 439 -37.91 -47.24 -6.94
CA ALA A 439 -38.53 -47.14 -8.26
C ALA A 439 -38.56 -45.75 -8.94
N ARG A 440 -37.82 -45.62 -10.06
CA ARG A 440 -38.34 -45.65 -11.45
C ARG A 440 -39.27 -44.48 -11.78
N ASP A 441 -38.81 -43.62 -12.69
CA ASP A 441 -39.50 -43.44 -13.96
C ASP A 441 -38.53 -42.95 -15.05
N ASP A 442 -38.67 -43.61 -16.19
CA ASP A 442 -38.00 -43.45 -17.47
C ASP A 442 -38.28 -42.07 -18.12
N ILE A 443 -37.32 -41.65 -18.97
CA ILE A 443 -37.39 -40.87 -20.24
C ILE A 443 -35.91 -40.48 -20.48
N GLY A 444 -35.13 -41.05 -21.40
CA GLY A 444 -35.41 -41.43 -22.78
C GLY A 444 -34.78 -40.37 -23.71
N GLY A 445 -33.76 -40.75 -24.51
CA GLY A 445 -33.24 -39.95 -25.64
C GLY A 445 -31.74 -39.62 -25.55
N ARG A 446 -30.82 -40.54 -25.86
CA ARG A 446 -30.30 -40.89 -27.21
C ARG A 446 -29.32 -39.84 -27.78
N GLU A 447 -28.02 -40.15 -27.70
CA GLU A 447 -26.96 -39.61 -28.56
C GLU A 447 -27.25 -39.91 -30.04
N PRO A 448 -26.66 -39.12 -30.94
CA PRO A 448 -25.72 -39.75 -31.85
C PRO A 448 -24.45 -38.93 -32.09
N ASP A 449 -23.33 -39.64 -32.15
CA ASP A 449 -22.12 -39.32 -32.90
C ASP A 449 -21.90 -40.52 -33.87
N PRO A 450 -21.03 -40.52 -34.90
CA PRO A 450 -20.30 -39.43 -35.56
C PRO A 450 -20.36 -39.51 -37.11
N SER A 451 -19.88 -38.49 -37.81
CA SER A 451 -19.03 -38.57 -39.03
C SER A 451 -19.12 -37.30 -39.88
N GLY A 452 -17.96 -36.85 -40.39
CA GLY A 452 -17.88 -35.76 -41.37
C GLY A 452 -16.68 -34.86 -41.15
N ALA A 453 -15.51 -35.32 -41.60
CA ALA A 453 -14.28 -34.56 -41.63
C ALA A 453 -14.39 -33.29 -42.49
N GLU A 454 -13.74 -32.20 -42.08
CA GLU A 454 -12.73 -31.55 -42.94
C GLU A 454 -11.94 -30.45 -42.21
N THR A 455 -10.65 -30.45 -42.52
CA THR A 455 -9.57 -29.62 -42.02
C THR A 455 -9.58 -28.20 -42.61
N ARG A 456 -9.31 -27.15 -41.80
CA ARG A 456 -8.10 -26.30 -41.90
C ARG A 456 -8.27 -24.92 -41.22
N ARG A 457 -7.27 -24.65 -40.35
CA ARG A 457 -6.57 -23.38 -40.09
C ARG A 457 -7.38 -22.19 -39.54
N SER A 458 -7.35 -22.13 -38.21
CA SER A 458 -7.40 -20.94 -37.39
C SER A 458 -6.14 -20.07 -37.56
N THR A 459 -6.33 -18.79 -37.85
CA THR A 459 -5.42 -17.71 -37.40
C THR A 459 -6.14 -16.37 -37.54
N LEU A 460 -6.67 -15.85 -36.43
CA LEU A 460 -7.03 -14.43 -36.33
C LEU A 460 -6.54 -13.88 -34.98
N PRO A 461 -5.91 -12.69 -34.97
CA PRO A 461 -5.22 -12.15 -33.81
C PRO A 461 -6.15 -11.29 -32.94
N PHE A 462 -6.06 -11.46 -31.62
CA PHE A 462 -6.68 -10.57 -30.64
C PHE A 462 -5.86 -9.29 -30.47
N GLY A 463 -6.30 -8.21 -31.13
CA GLY A 463 -5.86 -6.85 -30.85
C GLY A 463 -6.70 -6.20 -29.75
N PHE A 464 -6.07 -5.87 -28.62
CA PHE A 464 -6.66 -5.05 -27.57
C PHE A 464 -6.50 -3.56 -27.92
N GLY A 465 -7.60 -2.85 -28.12
CA GLY A 465 -7.68 -1.39 -28.13
C GLY A 465 -8.79 -0.91 -27.19
N PRO A 466 -8.60 0.15 -26.39
CA PRO A 466 -9.64 0.67 -25.51
C PRO A 466 -10.66 1.48 -26.33
N ARG A 467 -11.90 0.98 -26.44
CA ARG A 467 -13.01 1.75 -26.99
C ARG A 467 -13.46 2.82 -26.00
N ARG A 468 -13.30 4.08 -26.39
CA ARG A 468 -13.99 5.26 -25.83
C ARG A 468 -15.51 5.08 -25.99
N GLY A 469 -16.26 5.20 -24.90
CA GLY A 469 -17.71 5.37 -24.94
C GLY A 469 -18.06 6.85 -25.13
N PRO A 470 -19.14 7.18 -25.87
CA PRO A 470 -19.52 8.55 -26.14
C PRO A 470 -20.27 9.18 -24.97
N ASP A 471 -20.03 10.47 -24.80
CA ASP A 471 -20.76 11.41 -23.96
C ASP A 471 -22.27 11.38 -24.24
N ARG A 472 -23.07 11.36 -23.16
CA ARG A 472 -24.47 11.79 -23.17
C ARG A 472 -24.74 12.62 -21.93
N ASN A 473 -24.61 13.93 -22.08
CA ASN A 473 -25.24 14.94 -21.23
C ASN A 473 -26.11 15.82 -22.13
N ALA A 474 -27.42 15.77 -21.95
CA ALA A 474 -28.32 16.85 -22.31
C ALA A 474 -29.58 16.80 -21.43
N ALA A 475 -29.89 17.96 -20.88
CA ALA A 475 -31.19 18.43 -20.39
C ALA A 475 -31.79 17.77 -19.12
N ARG A 476 -31.70 18.50 -18.00
CA ARG A 476 -32.89 19.07 -17.34
C ARG A 476 -32.48 20.22 -16.42
N GLY A 477 -32.91 21.42 -16.80
CA GLY A 477 -32.83 22.62 -15.98
C GLY A 477 -33.83 22.57 -14.82
N GLY A 478 -33.52 23.36 -13.80
CA GLY A 478 -34.34 23.55 -12.62
C GLY A 478 -33.72 24.65 -11.76
N ASP A 479 -34.04 25.90 -12.12
CA ASP A 479 -33.75 27.09 -11.33
C ASP A 479 -34.42 27.03 -9.95
N ARG A 480 -33.63 27.28 -8.89
CA ARG A 480 -34.10 27.99 -7.69
C ARG A 480 -32.97 28.81 -7.08
N PRO A 481 -33.25 30.03 -6.59
CA PRO A 481 -32.25 30.95 -6.07
C PRO A 481 -32.02 30.71 -4.57
N SER A 482 -30.77 30.72 -4.14
CA SER A 482 -30.39 30.91 -2.74
C SER A 482 -29.34 32.00 -2.67
N GLY A 483 -29.74 33.13 -2.06
CA GLY A 483 -28.91 34.30 -1.83
C GLY A 483 -27.75 34.05 -0.84
N PRO A 484 -26.89 35.06 -0.66
CA PRO A 484 -25.58 34.90 -0.03
C PRO A 484 -25.69 34.92 1.49
N VAL A 485 -25.26 33.84 2.13
CA VAL A 485 -24.87 33.88 3.54
C VAL A 485 -23.42 34.35 3.59
N GLY A 486 -23.23 35.57 4.09
CA GLY A 486 -21.92 36.19 4.27
C GLY A 486 -20.98 35.30 5.07
N ARG A 487 -19.82 35.00 4.48
CA ARG A 487 -18.63 34.57 5.21
C ARG A 487 -17.58 35.65 5.05
N SER A 488 -17.04 36.01 6.21
CA SER A 488 -15.99 36.98 6.44
C SER A 488 -14.80 36.82 5.50
N ALA A 489 -14.36 37.96 4.97
CA ALA A 489 -13.16 38.12 4.18
C ALA A 489 -11.92 37.68 4.98
N GLY A 490 -11.16 36.79 4.37
CA GLY A 490 -9.90 36.25 4.85
C GLY A 490 -9.40 35.20 3.85
N SER A 491 -9.52 35.50 2.54
CA SER A 491 -9.01 34.61 1.51
C SER A 491 -7.49 34.71 1.47
N VAL A 492 -6.81 33.77 2.13
CA VAL A 492 -5.46 33.40 1.70
C VAL A 492 -5.65 32.68 0.37
N VAL A 493 -5.46 33.42 -0.72
CA VAL A 493 -5.30 32.83 -2.05
C VAL A 493 -4.11 31.86 -1.93
N PRO A 494 -4.25 30.56 -2.28
CA PRO A 494 -3.11 29.67 -2.23
C PRO A 494 -2.06 30.20 -3.22
N ALA A 495 -0.88 30.53 -2.70
CA ALA A 495 0.24 30.99 -3.52
C ALA A 495 0.43 30.01 -4.68
N ARG A 496 0.58 30.52 -5.91
CA ARG A 496 0.81 29.69 -7.10
C ARG A 496 2.10 28.87 -7.00
N TRP A 497 2.95 29.16 -6.01
CA TRP A 497 4.22 28.50 -5.73
C TRP A 497 4.23 27.97 -4.28
N SER A 498 4.54 26.68 -4.14
CA SER A 498 4.62 26.05 -2.81
C SER A 498 5.84 26.53 -2.02
N ARG A 499 5.77 26.45 -0.68
CA ARG A 499 6.90 26.79 0.20
C ARG A 499 8.18 26.03 -0.17
N GLY A 500 8.05 24.75 -0.50
CA GLY A 500 9.17 23.91 -0.96
C GLY A 500 9.76 24.37 -2.29
N ARG A 501 8.96 24.90 -3.21
CA ARG A 501 9.46 25.45 -4.49
C ARG A 501 10.21 26.76 -4.27
N TRP A 502 9.68 27.63 -3.44
CA TRP A 502 10.34 28.87 -3.02
C TRP A 502 11.67 28.60 -2.29
N LEU A 503 11.70 27.65 -1.36
CA LEU A 503 12.94 27.24 -0.67
C LEU A 503 13.98 26.72 -1.65
N ARG A 504 13.57 25.94 -2.65
CA ARG A 504 14.47 25.47 -3.70
C ARG A 504 15.05 26.61 -4.52
N GLU A 505 14.21 27.54 -4.96
CA GLU A 505 14.61 28.64 -5.85
C GLU A 505 15.52 29.65 -5.14
N VAL A 506 15.12 30.09 -3.95
CA VAL A 506 15.98 30.92 -3.08
C VAL A 506 17.28 30.18 -2.75
N GLY A 507 17.22 28.88 -2.50
CA GLY A 507 18.41 28.07 -2.23
C GLY A 507 19.35 27.93 -3.41
N ARG A 508 18.84 27.86 -4.64
CA ARG A 508 19.64 27.88 -5.87
C ARG A 508 20.37 29.21 -6.02
N LEU A 509 19.66 30.33 -5.85
CA LEU A 509 20.23 31.68 -5.95
C LEU A 509 21.23 31.96 -4.81
N ALA A 510 20.89 31.61 -3.57
CA ALA A 510 21.76 31.78 -2.42
C ALA A 510 23.07 31.00 -2.60
N ARG A 511 23.01 29.74 -3.03
CA ARG A 511 24.23 28.96 -3.30
C ARG A 511 25.10 29.54 -4.40
N ARG A 512 24.50 30.13 -5.42
CA ARG A 512 25.23 30.81 -6.50
C ARG A 512 26.02 32.03 -6.01
N TRP A 513 25.45 32.82 -5.10
CA TRP A 513 26.00 34.12 -4.72
C TRP A 513 26.77 34.14 -3.40
N VAL A 514 26.33 33.36 -2.40
CA VAL A 514 26.91 33.36 -1.05
C VAL A 514 27.48 32.00 -0.64
N GLY A 515 27.44 31.00 -1.54
CA GLY A 515 27.99 29.68 -1.30
C GLY A 515 27.14 28.84 -0.33
N ALA A 516 27.78 28.06 0.53
CA ALA A 516 27.06 27.20 1.48
C ALA A 516 26.17 28.01 2.44
N CYS A 517 24.87 27.76 2.40
CA CYS A 517 23.87 28.49 3.18
C CYS A 517 22.81 27.55 3.78
N THR A 518 22.17 27.98 4.86
CA THR A 518 20.95 27.39 5.40
C THR A 518 19.75 28.28 5.04
N LEU A 519 18.58 27.65 4.93
CA LEU A 519 17.34 28.29 4.52
C LEU A 519 16.27 27.97 5.56
N ALA A 520 15.50 28.97 5.96
CA ALA A 520 14.41 28.81 6.90
C ALA A 520 13.18 29.59 6.44
N TRP A 521 12.06 28.91 6.26
CA TRP A 521 10.78 29.60 6.11
C TRP A 521 10.40 30.25 7.44
N ARG A 522 10.03 31.53 7.43
CA ARG A 522 9.42 32.19 8.58
C ARG A 522 8.28 33.10 8.12
N SER A 523 7.58 33.65 9.09
CA SER A 523 6.74 34.82 8.90
C SER A 523 7.34 35.98 9.69
N ASP A 524 7.28 37.19 9.16
CA ASP A 524 7.65 38.39 9.90
C ASP A 524 6.57 38.78 10.93
N ALA A 525 6.80 39.85 11.70
CA ALA A 525 5.85 40.33 12.71
C ALA A 525 4.52 40.82 12.11
N ALA A 526 4.49 41.15 10.82
CA ALA A 526 3.30 41.54 10.08
C ALA A 526 2.57 40.33 9.44
N GLY A 527 3.09 39.11 9.62
CA GLY A 527 2.53 37.89 9.07
C GLY A 527 2.95 37.60 7.62
N ASN A 528 3.83 38.40 7.02
CA ASN A 528 4.31 38.15 5.66
C ASN A 528 5.28 36.97 5.66
N GLU A 529 5.09 36.05 4.73
CA GLU A 529 5.96 34.88 4.59
C GLU A 529 7.26 35.24 3.85
N GLY A 530 8.36 34.63 4.28
CA GLY A 530 9.66 34.82 3.65
C GLY A 530 10.65 33.73 4.01
N ILE A 531 11.78 33.73 3.30
CA ILE A 531 12.86 32.77 3.47
C ILE A 531 14.06 33.50 4.05
N PHE A 532 14.48 33.05 5.23
CA PHE A 532 15.70 33.50 5.86
C PHE A 532 16.87 32.67 5.33
N VAL A 533 17.82 33.34 4.67
CA VAL A 533 19.04 32.76 4.11
C VAL A 533 20.20 33.08 5.04
N GLN A 534 20.85 32.06 5.61
CA GLN A 534 21.99 32.25 6.50
C GLN A 534 23.26 31.60 5.90
N ALA A 535 24.30 32.40 5.70
CA ALA A 535 25.59 31.96 5.15
C ALA A 535 26.73 32.51 6.04
N GLY A 536 27.33 31.64 6.85
CA GLY A 536 28.29 32.06 7.88
C GLY A 536 27.65 32.98 8.93
N HIS A 537 28.21 34.19 9.09
CA HIS A 537 27.68 35.24 9.98
C HIS A 537 26.64 36.15 9.31
N ARG A 538 26.34 35.91 8.02
CA ARG A 538 25.34 36.68 7.28
C ARG A 538 23.98 36.02 7.35
N ALA A 539 22.97 36.85 7.52
CA ALA A 539 21.57 36.46 7.56
C ALA A 539 20.76 37.48 6.74
N VAL A 540 20.04 37.00 5.73
CA VAL A 540 19.25 37.83 4.82
C VAL A 540 17.83 37.31 4.77
N TRP A 541 16.86 38.22 4.94
CA TRP A 541 15.45 37.92 4.73
C TRP A 541 15.08 38.14 3.26
N VAL A 542 14.51 37.11 2.64
CA VAL A 542 14.03 37.15 1.26
C VAL A 542 12.50 37.05 1.29
N PRO A 543 11.76 38.13 1.01
CA PRO A 543 10.30 38.10 1.02
C PRO A 543 9.78 37.19 -0.10
N VAL A 544 8.78 36.38 0.23
CA VAL A 544 8.06 35.56 -0.74
C VAL A 544 6.86 36.33 -1.25
N THR A 545 6.63 36.27 -2.56
CA THR A 545 5.50 36.93 -3.22
C THR A 545 4.46 35.91 -3.69
N ASP A 546 3.25 36.36 -3.99
CA ASP A 546 2.17 35.49 -4.50
C ASP A 546 2.42 34.99 -5.94
N HIS A 547 3.34 35.63 -6.65
CA HIS A 547 3.72 35.32 -8.02
C HIS A 547 5.06 34.57 -8.08
N SER A 548 5.28 33.84 -9.18
CA SER A 548 6.57 33.20 -9.45
C SER A 548 7.70 34.23 -9.41
N PRO A 549 8.87 33.90 -8.86
CA PRO A 549 10.04 34.77 -8.95
C PRO A 549 10.32 35.09 -10.42
N ASP A 550 10.27 36.37 -10.76
CA ASP A 550 10.62 36.90 -12.08
C ASP A 550 12.06 37.42 -12.07
N ALA A 551 12.57 37.81 -13.24
CA ALA A 551 13.95 38.29 -13.38
C ALA A 551 14.23 39.52 -12.49
N GLU A 552 13.22 40.36 -12.24
CA GLU A 552 13.34 41.52 -11.36
C GLU A 552 13.48 41.10 -9.90
N TRP A 553 12.65 40.15 -9.45
CA TRP A 553 12.75 39.57 -8.13
C TRP A 553 14.10 38.86 -7.94
N GLU A 554 14.56 38.07 -8.91
CA GLU A 554 15.87 37.41 -8.84
C GLU A 554 17.00 38.43 -8.73
N ALA A 555 16.95 39.53 -9.50
CA ALA A 555 17.93 40.61 -9.43
C ALA A 555 17.91 41.32 -8.07
N ARG A 556 16.73 41.57 -7.49
CA ARG A 556 16.59 42.15 -6.14
C ARG A 556 17.17 41.23 -5.07
N VAL A 557 16.88 39.93 -5.13
CA VAL A 557 17.42 38.95 -4.18
C VAL A 557 18.93 38.81 -4.34
N ALA A 558 19.44 38.74 -5.57
CA ALA A 558 20.88 38.72 -5.84
C ALA A 558 21.59 39.96 -5.28
N SER A 559 21.05 41.15 -5.54
CA SER A 559 21.55 42.42 -4.97
C SER A 559 21.54 42.39 -3.44
N THR A 560 20.49 41.83 -2.83
CA THR A 560 20.35 41.76 -1.37
C THR A 560 21.36 40.78 -0.75
N LEU A 561 21.64 39.67 -1.43
CA LEU A 561 22.64 38.67 -1.02
C LEU A 561 24.08 39.16 -1.22
N GLN A 562 24.33 40.05 -2.19
CA GLN A 562 25.66 40.62 -2.47
C GLN A 562 26.01 41.80 -1.56
N LYS A 563 25.02 42.62 -1.15
CA LYS A 563 25.28 43.80 -0.32
C LYS A 563 25.91 43.41 1.03
N PRO A 564 27.02 44.07 1.46
CA PRO A 564 27.57 43.86 2.79
C PRO A 564 26.56 44.27 3.86
N ALA A 565 26.43 43.45 4.90
CA ALA A 565 25.51 43.71 5.99
C ALA A 565 25.81 45.09 6.62
N PRO A 566 24.81 45.95 6.82
CA PRO A 566 25.01 47.18 7.57
C PRO A 566 25.43 46.81 9.01
N ALA A 567 26.46 47.49 9.52
CA ALA A 567 27.08 47.19 10.82
C ALA A 567 26.14 47.35 12.05
N SER A 568 24.87 47.74 11.86
CA SER A 568 23.96 48.16 12.94
C SER A 568 23.02 47.09 13.49
N LEU A 569 23.01 45.84 12.98
CA LEU A 569 22.06 44.80 13.45
C LEU A 569 22.51 43.98 14.67
N ASN A 570 23.69 44.25 15.25
CA ASN A 570 24.17 43.56 16.47
C ASN A 570 23.74 44.24 17.79
N GLY A 571 22.91 45.29 17.76
CA GLY A 571 22.59 46.11 18.94
C GLY A 571 21.32 45.77 19.74
N ALA A 572 20.42 44.91 19.25
CA ALA A 572 19.08 44.73 19.86
C ALA A 572 18.82 43.30 20.37
N ALA A 573 19.74 42.78 21.20
CA ALA A 573 19.48 41.61 22.02
C ALA A 573 19.19 42.06 23.46
N GLU A 574 17.99 42.58 23.71
CA GLU A 574 17.45 42.70 25.07
C GLU A 574 17.20 41.28 25.63
N ARG A 575 17.80 41.01 26.79
CA ARG A 575 17.55 39.80 27.60
C ARG A 575 16.18 39.94 28.28
N PRO A 576 15.29 38.92 28.24
CA PRO A 576 14.14 38.90 29.13
C PRO A 576 14.56 38.42 30.53
N ARG A 577 14.05 39.12 31.56
CA ARG A 577 13.91 38.61 32.93
C ARG A 577 12.72 37.65 33.00
#